data_AF-A0AAN7BG62-F1
#
_entry.id   AF-A0AAN7BG62-F1
#
_cell.length_a   1.000
_cell.length_b   1.000
_cell.length_c   1.000
_cell.angle_alpha   90.00
_cell.angle_beta   90.00
_cell.angle_gamma   90.00
#
_symmetry.space_group_name_H-M   'P 1'
#
loop_
_entity.id
_entity.type
_entity.pdbx_description
1 polymer ?
#
loop_
_entity_poly.entity_id
_entity_poly.type
_entity_poly.pdbx_seq_one_letter_code
_entity_poly.pdbx_strand_id
1 'polypeptide(L)'
;MNIKHLLLATTTTMLCFFSPPSQACKCGDATYSPYTEACCKVASGNFTKDNDCDSSTLQHRSLFASCCWQGYRLVSDCSCSPGCIGEFEINPKRLARGLETLSQDEIRHILETYV
;
A
#
# COMPACT_ATOMS: atom_id res chain seq x y z
N MET A 1 15.68 14.96 -54.61
CA MET A 1 16.23 13.75 -53.94
C MET A 1 16.36 14.08 -52.46
N ASN A 2 15.30 13.82 -51.71
CA ASN A 2 15.13 12.72 -50.76
C ASN A 2 15.85 12.91 -49.42
N ILE A 3 15.06 13.46 -48.50
CA ILE A 3 15.27 13.68 -47.07
C ILE A 3 15.42 12.32 -46.38
N LYS A 4 16.48 12.15 -45.58
CA LYS A 4 16.52 11.14 -44.51
C LYS A 4 17.17 11.75 -43.27
N HIS A 5 16.39 12.58 -42.57
CA HIS A 5 16.69 12.90 -41.18
C HIS A 5 16.49 11.62 -40.35
N LEU A 6 17.61 11.11 -39.86
CA LEU A 6 17.69 9.98 -38.95
C LEU A 6 17.16 10.44 -37.58
N LEU A 7 15.85 10.32 -37.37
CA LEU A 7 15.21 10.47 -36.06
C LEU A 7 15.64 9.28 -35.21
N LEU A 8 16.65 9.47 -34.36
CA LEU A 8 16.92 8.57 -33.25
C LEU A 8 15.73 8.65 -32.30
N ALA A 9 14.86 7.64 -32.36
CA ALA A 9 13.81 7.41 -31.40
C ALA A 9 14.47 7.12 -30.04
N THR A 10 14.51 8.12 -29.16
CA THR A 10 14.82 7.95 -27.75
C THR A 10 13.68 7.19 -27.10
N THR A 11 13.84 5.87 -27.01
CA THR A 11 13.01 5.01 -26.16
C THR A 11 13.29 5.36 -24.71
N THR A 12 12.46 6.26 -24.15
CA THR A 12 12.42 6.53 -22.72
C THR A 12 11.87 5.30 -22.01
N THR A 13 12.77 4.43 -21.54
CA THR A 13 12.44 3.28 -20.69
C THR A 13 11.86 3.82 -19.39
N MET A 14 10.54 3.75 -19.26
CA MET A 14 9.82 4.06 -18.03
C MET A 14 10.19 2.98 -17.01
N LEU A 15 11.11 3.31 -16.10
CA LEU A 15 11.46 2.49 -14.96
C LEU A 15 10.26 2.48 -14.01
N CYS A 16 9.37 1.49 -14.16
CA CYS A 16 8.43 1.14 -13.12
C CYS A 16 9.27 0.68 -11.91
N PHE A 17 9.39 1.55 -10.90
CA PHE A 17 9.90 1.18 -9.59
C PHE A 17 8.89 0.23 -8.95
N PHE A 18 8.98 -1.05 -9.29
CA PHE A 18 8.44 -2.12 -8.47
C PHE A 18 9.28 -2.14 -7.20
N SER A 19 8.90 -1.32 -6.21
CA SER A 19 9.40 -1.48 -4.86
C SER A 19 9.11 -2.92 -4.45
N PRO A 20 10.13 -3.74 -4.11
CA PRO A 20 9.88 -5.08 -3.62
C PRO A 20 8.93 -4.96 -2.41
N PRO A 21 7.97 -5.88 -2.25
CA PRO A 21 7.10 -5.84 -1.09
C PRO A 21 7.98 -5.80 0.14
N SER A 22 7.87 -4.72 0.93
CA SER A 22 8.61 -4.60 2.19
C SER A 22 8.44 -5.91 2.96
N GLN A 23 9.56 -6.58 3.26
CA GLN A 23 9.53 -7.86 3.97
C GLN A 23 9.06 -7.69 5.42
N ALA A 24 8.98 -6.43 5.89
CA ALA A 24 8.57 -6.03 7.22
C ALA A 24 7.50 -4.95 7.15
N CYS A 25 6.51 -5.01 8.05
CA CYS A 25 5.46 -4.01 8.20
C CYS A 25 5.59 -3.25 9.51
N LYS A 26 5.40 -1.93 9.47
CA LYS A 26 5.35 -1.00 10.60
C LYS A 26 4.12 -0.13 10.50
N CYS A 27 3.55 0.24 11.65
CA CYS A 27 2.63 1.36 11.76
C CYS A 27 3.46 2.65 11.91
N GLY A 28 3.59 3.47 10.87
CA GLY A 28 4.42 4.67 10.89
C GLY A 28 5.92 4.36 10.88
N ASP A 29 6.68 5.00 11.76
CA ASP A 29 8.11 4.79 11.93
C ASP A 29 8.46 3.92 13.18
N ALA A 30 9.76 3.70 13.42
CA ALA A 30 10.26 2.84 14.49
C ALA A 30 9.85 3.29 15.91
N THR A 31 9.51 4.57 16.11
CA THR A 31 9.05 5.13 17.40
C THR A 31 7.71 4.52 17.85
N TYR A 32 6.94 3.98 16.89
CA TYR A 32 5.61 3.44 17.09
C TYR A 32 5.61 1.91 17.18
N SER A 33 6.74 1.30 17.55
CA SER A 33 6.89 -0.15 17.67
C SER A 33 5.82 -0.86 18.53
N PRO A 34 5.30 -0.28 19.63
CA PRO A 34 4.24 -0.94 20.40
C PRO A 34 2.93 -1.08 19.61
N TYR A 35 2.65 -0.15 18.71
CA TYR A 35 1.47 -0.18 17.85
C TYR A 35 1.67 -1.17 16.70
N THR A 36 2.88 -1.22 16.13
CA THR A 36 3.27 -2.28 15.19
C THR A 36 3.09 -3.66 15.81
N GLU A 37 3.57 -3.89 17.04
CA GLU A 37 3.40 -5.17 17.75
C GLU A 37 1.92 -5.52 17.96
N ALA A 38 1.13 -4.57 18.46
CA ALA A 38 -0.30 -4.76 18.68
C ALA A 38 -1.04 -5.12 17.38
N CYS A 39 -0.78 -4.39 16.30
CA CYS A 39 -1.40 -4.64 15.01
C CYS A 39 -0.89 -5.90 14.32
N CYS A 40 0.37 -6.28 14.55
CA CYS A 40 0.92 -7.54 14.09
C CYS A 40 0.14 -8.71 14.70
N LYS A 41 -0.14 -8.64 16.00
CA LYS A 41 -0.93 -9.65 16.70
C LYS A 41 -2.39 -9.72 16.21
N VAL A 42 -3.02 -8.57 15.96
CA VAL A 42 -4.39 -8.50 15.38
C VAL A 42 -4.44 -9.17 14.01
N ALA A 43 -3.40 -8.99 13.20
CA ALA A 43 -3.30 -9.58 11.87
C ALA A 43 -2.68 -10.99 11.85
N SER A 44 -2.57 -11.64 13.03
CA SER A 44 -2.02 -12.99 13.22
C SER A 44 -0.60 -13.15 12.67
N GLY A 45 0.20 -12.07 12.66
CA GLY A 45 1.59 -12.08 12.24
C GLY A 45 2.58 -12.25 13.39
N ASN A 46 3.85 -12.40 13.03
CA ASN A 46 4.97 -12.49 13.96
C ASN A 46 5.70 -11.16 14.04
N PHE A 47 5.73 -10.59 15.25
CA PHE A 47 6.54 -9.42 15.54
C PHE A 47 8.01 -9.82 15.68
N THR A 48 8.91 -9.04 15.07
CA THR A 48 10.34 -9.30 15.05
C THR A 48 11.06 -8.40 16.04
N LYS A 49 12.30 -8.79 16.37
CA LYS A 49 13.20 -8.01 17.23
C LYS A 49 13.56 -6.62 16.67
N ASP A 50 13.32 -6.38 15.37
CA ASP A 50 13.67 -5.13 14.68
C ASP A 50 12.52 -4.11 14.69
N ASN A 51 11.53 -4.32 15.57
CA ASN A 51 10.31 -3.52 15.69
C ASN A 51 9.45 -3.57 14.41
N ASP A 52 9.41 -4.73 13.79
CA ASP A 52 8.68 -4.99 12.55
C ASP A 52 7.67 -6.11 12.74
N CYS A 53 6.62 -6.11 11.94
CA CYS A 53 5.81 -7.30 11.71
C CYS A 53 6.32 -8.00 10.45
N ASP A 54 6.71 -9.27 10.54
CA ASP A 54 7.15 -10.03 9.38
C ASP A 54 6.00 -10.17 8.38
N SER A 55 6.13 -9.52 7.21
CA SER A 55 5.06 -9.42 6.23
C SER A 55 4.75 -10.74 5.51
N SER A 56 5.62 -11.75 5.67
CA SER A 56 5.41 -13.12 5.19
C SER A 56 4.51 -13.94 6.12
N THR A 57 4.41 -13.53 7.39
CA THR A 57 3.62 -14.21 8.42
C THR A 57 2.22 -13.63 8.59
N LEU A 58 2.00 -12.43 8.04
CA LEU A 58 0.70 -11.78 8.08
C LEU A 58 -0.33 -12.58 7.29
N GLN A 59 -1.40 -13.00 7.98
CA GLN A 59 -2.54 -13.64 7.33
C GLN A 59 -3.19 -12.71 6.31
N HIS A 60 -3.33 -11.42 6.68
CA HIS A 60 -3.79 -10.35 5.79
C HIS A 60 -3.08 -9.03 6.09
N ARG A 61 -2.32 -8.50 5.13
CA ARG A 61 -1.70 -7.16 5.22
C ARG A 61 -2.73 -6.04 5.40
N SER A 62 -3.95 -6.27 4.93
CA SER A 62 -5.06 -5.33 5.08
C SER A 62 -5.57 -5.19 6.51
N LEU A 63 -5.62 -6.30 7.26
CA LEU A 63 -5.95 -6.26 8.69
C LEU A 63 -4.90 -5.49 9.48
N PHE A 64 -3.62 -5.70 9.17
CA PHE A 64 -2.52 -4.97 9.78
C PHE A 64 -2.64 -3.46 9.51
N ALA A 65 -2.78 -3.06 8.25
CA ALA A 65 -2.92 -1.66 7.86
C ALA A 65 -4.17 -1.00 8.44
N SER A 66 -5.30 -1.72 8.45
CA SER A 66 -6.55 -1.25 9.08
C SER A 66 -6.36 -1.02 10.58
N CYS A 67 -5.67 -1.91 11.28
CA CYS A 67 -5.36 -1.72 12.70
C CYS A 67 -4.50 -0.46 12.94
N CYS A 68 -3.44 -0.25 12.15
CA CYS A 68 -2.60 0.96 12.27
C CYS A 68 -3.44 2.24 12.15
N TRP A 69 -4.34 2.29 11.17
CA TRP A 69 -5.16 3.46 10.91
C TRP A 69 -6.32 3.62 11.91
N GLN A 70 -7.09 2.56 12.15
CA GLN A 70 -8.29 2.63 12.98
C GLN A 70 -7.95 2.74 14.46
N GLY A 71 -6.94 2.00 14.93
CA GLY A 71 -6.52 1.97 16.33
C GLY A 71 -5.65 3.17 16.71
N TYR A 72 -4.74 3.60 15.82
CA TYR A 72 -3.66 4.52 16.19
C TYR A 72 -3.51 5.73 15.25
N ARG A 73 -4.32 5.82 14.19
CA ARG A 73 -4.24 6.88 13.16
C ARG A 73 -2.86 6.98 12.49
N LEU A 74 -2.19 5.83 12.35
CA LEU A 74 -0.88 5.71 11.69
C LEU A 74 -1.02 5.01 10.33
N VAL A 75 -0.16 5.38 9.39
CA VAL A 75 -0.09 4.74 8.06
C VAL A 75 0.84 3.54 8.13
N SER A 76 0.41 2.40 7.59
CA SER A 76 1.27 1.21 7.46
C SER A 76 2.24 1.37 6.29
N ASP A 77 3.52 1.02 6.48
CA ASP A 77 4.53 1.00 5.40
C ASP A 77 4.41 -0.23 4.48
N CYS A 78 3.75 -1.28 4.95
CA CYS A 78 3.38 -2.40 4.12
C CYS A 78 2.32 -1.95 3.12
N SER A 79 2.74 -1.90 1.87
CA SER A 79 1.91 -1.53 0.72
C SER A 79 0.66 -2.40 0.74
N CYS A 80 -0.47 -1.78 1.05
CA CYS A 80 -1.74 -2.41 0.85
C CYS A 80 -1.98 -2.51 -0.64
N SER A 81 -2.21 -3.72 -1.16
CA SER A 81 -2.66 -3.90 -2.53
C SER A 81 -3.91 -3.03 -2.78
N PRO A 82 -4.22 -2.62 -4.03
CA PRO A 82 -5.41 -1.81 -4.34
C PRO A 82 -6.68 -2.33 -3.65
N GLY A 83 -6.81 -3.67 -3.58
CA GLY A 83 -7.69 -4.44 -2.69
C GLY A 83 -8.01 -3.78 -1.35
N CYS A 84 -6.95 -3.66 -0.55
CA CYS A 84 -6.97 -3.17 0.81
C CYS A 84 -7.19 -1.66 0.89
N ILE A 85 -6.54 -0.87 0.03
CA ILE A 85 -6.72 0.59 0.03
C ILE A 85 -8.19 0.91 -0.28
N GLY A 86 -8.76 0.17 -1.22
CA GLY A 86 -10.17 0.20 -1.55
C GLY A 86 -11.07 -0.05 -0.36
N GLU A 87 -10.89 -1.21 0.27
CA GLU A 87 -11.76 -1.71 1.33
C GLU A 87 -11.65 -0.93 2.64
N PHE A 88 -10.45 -0.47 3.01
CA PHE A 88 -10.20 0.11 4.33
C PHE A 88 -9.99 1.61 4.33
N GLU A 89 -9.73 2.22 3.16
CA GLU A 89 -9.48 3.65 3.09
C GLU A 89 -10.48 4.40 2.18
N ILE A 90 -10.64 3.96 0.93
CA ILE A 90 -11.43 4.69 -0.06
C ILE A 90 -12.93 4.45 0.15
N ASN A 91 -13.36 3.20 0.25
CA ASN A 91 -14.78 2.84 0.33
C ASN A 91 -15.45 3.31 1.62
N PRO A 92 -14.82 3.19 2.82
CA PRO A 92 -15.40 3.75 4.04
C PRO A 92 -15.60 5.26 3.98
N LYS A 93 -14.63 6.00 3.40
CA LYS A 93 -14.75 7.47 3.22
C LYS A 93 -15.86 7.85 2.23
N ARG A 94 -16.08 7.03 1.20
CA ARG A 94 -17.16 7.23 0.22
C ARG A 94 -18.54 6.96 0.82
N LEU A 95 -18.69 5.85 1.54
CA LEU A 95 -19.92 5.51 2.24
C LEU A 95 -20.29 6.56 3.29
N ALA A 96 -19.31 7.09 4.03
CA ALA A 96 -19.53 8.19 4.98
C ALA A 96 -20.04 9.49 4.31
N ARG A 97 -19.88 9.62 2.99
CA ARG A 97 -20.38 10.74 2.17
C ARG A 97 -21.65 10.37 1.39
N GLY A 98 -22.24 9.20 1.65
CA GLY A 98 -23.41 8.70 0.91
C GLY A 98 -23.10 8.27 -0.53
N LEU A 99 -21.84 8.00 -0.85
CA LEU A 99 -21.41 7.53 -2.16
C LEU A 99 -21.28 6.02 -2.18
N GLU A 100 -21.52 5.40 -3.33
CA GLU A 100 -21.31 3.97 -3.55
C GLU A 100 -19.83 3.59 -3.45
N THR A 101 -19.56 2.35 -3.03
CA THR A 101 -18.20 1.79 -3.00
C THR A 101 -17.66 1.63 -4.42
N LEU A 102 -16.37 1.90 -4.59
CA LEU A 102 -15.67 1.61 -5.82
C LEU A 102 -15.29 0.13 -5.88
N SER A 103 -15.31 -0.41 -7.09
CA SER A 103 -14.73 -1.70 -7.43
C SER A 103 -13.20 -1.66 -7.37
N GLN A 104 -12.59 -2.83 -7.28
CA GLN A 104 -11.14 -2.95 -7.17
C GLN A 104 -10.38 -2.45 -8.40
N ASP A 105 -11.01 -2.50 -9.58
CA ASP A 105 -10.45 -1.95 -10.81
C ASP A 105 -10.53 -0.41 -10.81
N GLU A 106 -11.62 0.18 -10.34
CA GLU A 106 -11.75 1.63 -10.18
C GLU A 106 -10.76 2.18 -9.15
N ILE A 107 -10.59 1.47 -8.03
CA ILE A 107 -9.60 1.82 -7.00
C ILE A 107 -8.19 1.76 -7.58
N ARG A 108 -7.86 0.68 -8.30
CA ARG A 108 -6.57 0.56 -8.96
C ARG A 108 -6.33 1.71 -9.94
N HIS A 109 -7.33 2.01 -10.76
CA HIS A 109 -7.25 3.09 -11.74
C HIS A 109 -7.00 4.45 -11.09
N ILE A 110 -7.72 4.78 -10.01
CA ILE A 110 -7.50 6.00 -9.23
C ILE A 110 -6.08 6.04 -8.66
N LEU A 111 -5.61 4.94 -8.07
CA LEU A 111 -4.27 4.89 -7.50
C LEU A 111 -3.18 5.04 -8.56
N GLU A 112 -3.39 4.52 -9.76
CA GLU A 112 -2.49 4.65 -10.91
C GLU A 112 -2.49 6.07 -11.51
N THR A 113 -3.59 6.84 -11.39
CA THR A 113 -3.67 8.22 -11.90
C THR A 113 -3.07 9.27 -10.95
N TYR A 114 -2.79 8.90 -9.70
CA TYR A 114 -2.22 9.77 -8.67
C TYR A 114 -0.69 9.67 -8.54
N VAL A 115 -0.03 8.89 -9.42
CA VAL A 115 1.44 8.72 -9.47
C VAL A 115 2.07 9.64 -10.52
#